data_AF-A0A1G2CAE9-F1
#
_entry.id   AF-A0A1G2CAE9-F1
#
_cell.length_a   1.000
_cell.length_b   1.000
_cell.length_c   1.000
_cell.angle_alpha   90.00
_cell.angle_beta   90.00
_cell.angle_gamma   90.00
#
_symmetry.space_group_name_H-M   'P 1'
#
loop_
_entity.id
_entity.type
_entity.pdbx_description
1 polymer ?
#
loop_
_entity_poly.entity_id
_entity_poly.type
_entity_poly.pdbx_seq_one_letter_code
_entity_poly.pdbx_strand_id
1 'polypeptide(L)'
;MGLERLSVAVLSFAMMLILGAPGISFAQTPQAMARTSAQECDLENSLGAFLAIKDQASGRTTVQPTEEFRLQKTLLQKIIGCMGSETDAMEATLRDLGDIPASDSVSADLQDVRDEFVMTLEEYRGRFDAEARRLREIPELKDVKQFAKDLLEWREKTYRPALQQMLALSSIVHGKESLKTASTRIQKINAALRTLGLAGNRELRTLLEKAAKNLKDADALNAKALDLFLAIARPAPEPASGAPSADGANALPSSTSTAESASVSASESVLMPSLSATSTDTAAPATTEKKEPLPAPSDVAKESLLKIRDAYRLFSNVSDVVGRILR
;
A
#
# COMPACT_ATOMS: atom_id res chain seq x y z
N MET A 1 36.03 -29.27 47.82
CA MET A 1 35.16 -28.19 48.33
C MET A 1 35.63 -26.88 47.72
N GLY A 2 34.74 -26.11 47.10
CA GLY A 2 35.05 -24.74 46.64
C GLY A 2 34.98 -24.50 45.13
N LEU A 3 33.84 -24.80 44.49
CA LEU A 3 33.40 -24.09 43.29
C LEU A 3 31.91 -23.79 43.46
N GLU A 4 31.61 -23.00 44.50
CA GLU A 4 30.27 -22.48 44.74
C GLU A 4 30.19 -21.03 44.23
N ARG A 5 29.12 -20.78 43.46
CA ARG A 5 28.47 -19.48 43.23
C ARG A 5 29.18 -18.53 42.26
N LEU A 6 29.24 -18.94 40.99
CA LEU A 6 29.05 -17.97 39.91
C LEU A 6 27.62 -17.41 40.04
N SER A 7 27.57 -16.18 40.55
CA SER A 7 26.37 -15.47 40.96
C SER A 7 25.31 -15.43 39.85
N VAL A 8 24.06 -15.76 40.20
CA VAL A 8 22.85 -15.64 39.35
C VAL A 8 22.72 -14.25 38.71
N ALA A 9 23.35 -13.24 39.31
CA ALA A 9 23.46 -11.88 38.78
C ALA A 9 24.34 -11.78 37.51
N VAL A 10 25.39 -12.60 37.38
CA VAL A 10 26.32 -12.56 36.22
C VAL A 10 25.70 -13.23 34.99
N LEU A 11 24.91 -14.31 35.18
CA LEU A 11 24.12 -14.91 34.11
C LEU A 11 22.95 -14.01 33.66
N SER A 12 22.32 -13.29 34.59
CA SER A 12 21.27 -12.31 34.25
C SER A 12 21.81 -11.09 33.49
N PHE A 13 23.05 -10.67 33.78
CA PHE A 13 23.71 -9.56 33.07
C PHE A 13 24.15 -9.95 31.65
N ALA A 14 24.62 -11.19 31.45
CA ALA A 14 24.92 -11.72 30.12
C ALA A 14 23.65 -11.86 29.25
N MET A 15 22.50 -12.14 29.86
CA MET A 15 21.22 -12.25 29.16
C MET A 15 20.68 -10.87 28.71
N MET A 16 20.92 -9.80 29.47
CA MET A 16 20.60 -8.42 29.04
C MET A 16 21.50 -7.91 27.90
N LEU A 17 22.76 -8.34 27.82
CA LEU A 17 23.69 -7.92 26.78
C LEU A 17 23.48 -8.60 25.42
N ILE A 18 22.93 -9.83 25.39
CA ILE A 18 22.60 -10.52 24.13
C ILE A 18 21.23 -10.08 23.58
N LEU A 19 20.39 -9.46 24.42
CA LEU A 19 19.10 -8.87 24.04
C LEU A 19 19.22 -7.41 23.56
N GLY A 20 20.41 -6.79 23.67
CA GLY A 20 20.68 -5.43 23.21
C GLY A 20 21.37 -5.40 21.85
N ALA A 21 20.64 -5.67 20.76
CA ALA A 21 21.00 -5.06 19.49
C ALA A 21 20.50 -3.60 19.51
N PRO A 22 21.34 -2.60 19.21
CA PRO A 22 20.90 -1.22 19.19
C PRO A 22 19.89 -1.02 18.06
N GLY A 23 18.73 -0.46 18.41
CA GLY A 23 17.95 0.37 17.52
C GLY A 23 17.25 -0.29 16.34
N ILE A 24 16.29 -1.19 16.59
CA ILE A 24 14.99 -1.09 15.91
C ILE A 24 13.91 -1.45 16.93
N SER A 25 13.38 -0.44 17.59
CA SER A 25 12.20 -0.58 18.45
C SER A 25 11.00 -1.01 17.58
N PHE A 26 10.73 -2.32 17.54
CA PHE A 26 9.47 -2.87 16.99
C PHE A 26 8.22 -2.46 17.80
N ALA A 27 8.36 -1.59 18.80
CA ALA A 27 7.22 -0.88 19.37
C ALA A 27 6.58 0.11 18.38
N GLN A 28 7.23 0.41 17.24
CA GLN A 28 6.71 1.36 16.25
C GLN A 28 6.02 0.72 15.04
N THR A 29 5.98 -0.61 14.86
CA THR A 29 5.33 -1.19 13.67
C THR A 29 3.79 -1.24 13.70
N PRO A 30 3.10 -1.28 14.85
CA PRO A 30 1.68 -0.91 14.85
C PRO A 30 1.53 0.59 14.66
N GLN A 31 2.51 1.41 15.07
CA GLN A 31 2.46 2.86 14.90
C GLN A 31 2.79 3.31 13.48
N ALA A 32 3.46 2.54 12.63
CA ALA A 32 3.63 2.92 11.21
C ALA A 32 2.34 2.66 10.42
N MET A 33 1.69 1.51 10.65
CA MET A 33 0.35 1.23 10.09
C MET A 33 -0.80 1.98 10.80
N ALA A 34 -0.58 2.50 12.01
CA ALA A 34 -1.48 3.43 12.70
C ALA A 34 -1.04 4.90 12.55
N ARG A 35 0.10 5.20 11.92
CA ARG A 35 0.47 6.59 11.56
C ARG A 35 -0.19 7.02 10.27
N THR A 36 -0.61 6.06 9.44
CA THR A 36 -1.61 6.31 8.40
C THR A 36 -2.97 6.74 8.97
N SER A 37 -3.19 6.67 10.29
CA SER A 37 -4.34 7.28 10.97
C SER A 37 -4.00 8.51 11.82
N ALA A 38 -2.79 9.08 11.73
CA ALA A 38 -2.34 10.16 12.61
C ALA A 38 -2.05 11.47 11.86
N GLN A 39 -3.04 11.91 11.07
CA GLN A 39 -3.51 13.29 11.13
C GLN A 39 -5.02 13.19 10.93
N GLU A 40 -5.74 12.94 12.02
CA GLU A 40 -7.20 12.78 12.01
C GLU A 40 -7.81 13.99 11.30
N CYS A 41 -8.24 13.75 10.08
CA CYS A 41 -9.21 14.59 9.41
C CYS A 41 -10.49 14.56 10.26
N ASP A 42 -10.61 15.46 11.23
CA ASP A 42 -11.83 15.65 12.00
C ASP A 42 -12.90 16.21 11.06
N LEU A 43 -13.80 15.38 10.53
CA LEU A 43 -14.96 15.83 9.76
C LEU A 43 -16.19 16.06 10.64
N GLU A 44 -16.15 15.67 11.91
CA GLU A 44 -17.31 15.45 12.77
C GLU A 44 -18.10 16.75 12.98
N ASN A 45 -17.39 17.82 13.31
CA ASN A 45 -17.99 19.14 13.52
C ASN A 45 -18.65 19.70 12.25
N SER A 46 -18.01 19.54 11.09
CA SER A 46 -18.52 20.08 9.81
C SER A 46 -19.67 19.23 9.24
N LEU A 47 -19.60 17.92 9.44
CA LEU A 47 -20.67 16.98 9.07
C LEU A 47 -21.89 17.16 9.98
N GLY A 48 -21.69 17.27 11.29
CA GLY A 48 -22.76 17.52 12.26
C GLY A 48 -23.52 18.81 11.96
N ALA A 49 -22.82 19.89 11.66
CA ALA A 49 -23.44 21.16 11.25
C ALA A 49 -24.26 21.02 9.95
N PHE A 50 -23.78 20.25 8.97
CA PHE A 50 -24.49 20.01 7.72
C PHE A 50 -25.76 19.14 7.92
N LEU A 51 -25.65 18.07 8.70
CA LEU A 51 -26.76 17.15 8.98
C LEU A 51 -27.87 17.84 9.77
N ALA A 52 -27.53 18.66 10.76
CA ALA A 52 -28.52 19.41 11.56
C ALA A 52 -29.44 20.28 10.69
N ILE A 53 -28.91 20.89 9.62
CA ILE A 53 -29.72 21.69 8.68
C ILE A 53 -30.59 20.81 7.79
N LYS A 54 -30.09 19.66 7.34
CA LYS A 54 -30.88 18.71 6.54
C LYS A 54 -32.07 18.15 7.34
N ASP A 55 -31.88 17.91 8.62
CA ASP A 55 -32.93 17.46 9.53
C ASP A 55 -33.96 18.57 9.79
N GLN A 56 -33.52 19.83 9.92
CA GLN A 56 -34.42 21.00 9.98
C GLN A 56 -35.23 21.22 8.69
N ALA A 57 -34.63 20.99 7.51
CA ALA A 57 -35.33 21.04 6.22
C ALA A 57 -36.41 19.95 6.09
N SER A 58 -36.14 18.77 6.64
CA SER A 58 -37.06 17.62 6.65
C SER A 58 -38.26 17.84 7.60
N GLY A 59 -38.12 18.73 8.59
CA GLY A 59 -39.12 19.07 9.60
C GLY A 59 -40.14 20.17 9.26
N ARG A 60 -40.17 20.68 8.01
CA ARG A 60 -40.99 21.83 7.53
C ARG A 60 -40.47 23.23 7.91
N THR A 61 -39.18 23.42 8.10
CA THR A 61 -38.57 24.77 8.15
C THR A 61 -37.80 24.99 6.87
N THR A 62 -38.14 26.03 6.09
CA THR A 62 -37.36 26.41 4.90
C THR A 62 -35.97 26.86 5.35
N VAL A 63 -34.98 26.00 5.15
CA VAL A 63 -33.57 26.38 5.28
C VAL A 63 -33.30 27.49 4.27
N GLN A 64 -32.69 28.59 4.70
CA GLN A 64 -32.29 29.63 3.76
C GLN A 64 -31.24 29.04 2.80
N PRO A 65 -31.44 29.09 1.47
CA PRO A 65 -30.52 28.51 0.48
C PRO A 65 -29.07 28.98 0.65
N THR A 66 -28.87 30.18 1.17
CA THR A 66 -27.56 30.79 1.47
C THR A 66 -26.79 30.05 2.56
N GLU A 67 -27.47 29.49 3.57
CA GLU A 67 -26.83 28.79 4.68
C GLU A 67 -26.44 27.35 4.28
N GLU A 68 -27.31 26.64 3.57
CA GLU A 68 -27.00 25.33 2.97
C GLU A 68 -25.77 25.44 2.06
N PHE A 69 -25.76 26.46 1.19
CA PHE A 69 -24.66 26.75 0.28
C PHE A 69 -23.33 26.96 1.02
N ARG A 70 -23.32 27.81 2.05
CA ARG A 70 -22.11 28.09 2.84
C ARG A 70 -21.58 26.84 3.55
N LEU A 71 -22.45 26.04 4.17
CA LEU A 71 -22.05 24.84 4.88
C LEU A 71 -21.54 23.75 3.93
N GLN A 72 -22.18 23.54 2.77
CA GLN A 72 -21.69 22.58 1.77
C GLN A 72 -20.29 22.96 1.28
N LYS A 73 -20.05 24.23 0.95
CA LYS A 73 -18.70 24.70 0.56
C LYS A 73 -17.68 24.47 1.68
N THR A 74 -18.06 24.72 2.93
CA THR A 74 -17.17 24.52 4.08
C THR A 74 -16.84 23.04 4.29
N LEU A 75 -17.84 22.16 4.21
CA LEU A 75 -17.64 20.71 4.33
C LEU A 75 -16.76 20.17 3.20
N LEU A 76 -17.04 20.55 1.95
CA LEU A 76 -16.24 20.13 0.79
C LEU A 76 -14.81 20.65 0.86
N GLN A 77 -14.60 21.89 1.32
CA GLN A 77 -13.26 22.42 1.54
C GLN A 77 -12.47 21.58 2.56
N LYS A 78 -13.15 21.14 3.64
CA LYS A 78 -12.55 20.27 4.65
C LYS A 78 -12.22 18.89 4.08
N ILE A 79 -13.12 18.30 3.30
CA ILE A 79 -12.90 17.02 2.61
C ILE A 79 -11.66 17.10 1.70
N ILE A 80 -11.53 18.15 0.88
CA ILE A 80 -10.36 18.34 0.01
C ILE A 80 -9.08 18.46 0.84
N GLY A 81 -9.09 19.24 1.92
CA GLY A 81 -7.94 19.37 2.81
C GLY A 81 -7.51 18.03 3.42
N CYS A 82 -8.49 17.20 3.79
CA CYS A 82 -8.21 15.88 4.33
C CYS A 82 -7.65 14.90 3.31
N MET A 83 -8.12 14.95 2.06
CA MET A 83 -7.51 14.19 0.96
C MET A 83 -6.07 14.65 0.72
N GLY A 84 -5.78 15.95 0.86
CA GLY A 84 -4.41 16.47 0.85
C GLY A 84 -3.53 15.84 1.94
N SER A 85 -4.01 15.83 3.19
CA SER A 85 -3.26 15.20 4.30
C SER A 85 -3.10 13.68 4.16
N GLU A 86 -4.11 12.98 3.61
CA GLU A 86 -4.01 11.54 3.29
C GLU A 86 -2.92 11.29 2.23
N THR A 87 -2.84 12.15 1.22
CA THR A 87 -1.78 12.12 0.19
C THR A 87 -0.39 12.36 0.79
N ASP A 88 -0.24 13.37 1.65
CA ASP A 88 1.05 13.68 2.30
C ASP A 88 1.52 12.50 3.17
N ALA A 89 0.60 11.88 3.93
CA ALA A 89 0.90 10.72 4.76
C ALA A 89 1.31 9.49 3.92
N MET A 90 0.64 9.26 2.78
CA MET A 90 1.01 8.18 1.88
C MET A 90 2.38 8.42 1.24
N GLU A 91 2.68 9.67 0.83
CA GLU A 91 3.99 10.01 0.26
C GLU A 91 5.11 9.76 1.28
N ALA A 92 4.91 10.21 2.53
CA ALA A 92 5.85 9.94 3.61
C ALA A 92 6.04 8.43 3.83
N THR A 93 4.96 7.64 3.76
CA THR A 93 5.00 6.18 3.87
C THR A 93 5.82 5.55 2.75
N LEU A 94 5.65 6.00 1.51
CA LEU A 94 6.41 5.48 0.36
C LEU A 94 7.88 5.90 0.41
N ARG A 95 8.19 7.12 0.87
CA ARG A 95 9.58 7.58 1.03
C ARG A 95 10.29 6.88 2.18
N ASP A 96 9.59 6.52 3.26
CA ASP A 96 10.16 5.76 4.39
C ASP A 96 10.60 4.35 3.99
N LEU A 97 10.08 3.80 2.88
CA LEU A 97 10.59 2.55 2.33
C LEU A 97 12.07 2.64 1.94
N GLY A 98 12.58 3.86 1.69
CA GLY A 98 13.95 4.10 1.28
C GLY A 98 14.28 3.44 -0.07
N ASP A 99 15.57 3.31 -0.38
CA ASP A 99 15.99 2.59 -1.59
C ASP A 99 15.69 1.10 -1.42
N ILE A 100 14.87 0.57 -2.34
CA ILE A 100 14.59 -0.86 -2.40
C ILE A 100 15.78 -1.48 -3.14
N PRO A 101 16.64 -2.27 -2.46
CA PRO A 101 17.89 -2.72 -3.07
C PRO A 101 17.58 -3.56 -4.31
N ALA A 102 18.16 -3.20 -5.46
CA ALA A 102 18.04 -3.93 -6.73
C ALA A 102 18.86 -5.24 -6.69
N SER A 103 18.60 -6.09 -5.71
CA SER A 103 19.24 -7.41 -5.56
C SER A 103 18.76 -8.42 -6.61
N ASP A 104 17.61 -8.15 -7.23
CA ASP A 104 17.02 -8.89 -8.34
C ASP A 104 16.12 -7.95 -9.17
N SER A 105 15.68 -8.42 -10.35
CA SER A 105 14.82 -7.64 -11.26
C SER A 105 13.49 -7.24 -10.61
N VAL A 106 12.93 -8.12 -9.77
CA VAL A 106 11.69 -7.85 -9.05
C VAL A 106 11.85 -6.67 -8.08
N SER A 107 13.01 -6.55 -7.43
CA SER A 107 13.30 -5.46 -6.51
C SER A 107 13.50 -4.12 -7.23
N ALA A 108 14.09 -4.14 -8.43
CA ALA A 108 14.19 -2.95 -9.29
C ALA A 108 12.81 -2.50 -9.78
N ASP A 109 11.95 -3.44 -10.18
CA ASP A 109 10.58 -3.13 -10.58
C ASP A 109 9.78 -2.44 -9.44
N LEU A 110 9.96 -2.89 -8.19
CA LEU A 110 9.32 -2.26 -7.04
C LEU A 110 9.86 -0.86 -6.74
N GLN A 111 11.14 -0.61 -7.04
CA GLN A 111 11.74 0.73 -6.92
C GLN A 111 11.06 1.69 -7.89
N ASP A 112 10.98 1.33 -9.17
CA ASP A 112 10.38 2.17 -10.21
C ASP A 112 8.90 2.47 -9.91
N VAL A 113 8.13 1.44 -9.51
CA VAL A 113 6.71 1.62 -9.15
C VAL A 113 6.54 2.53 -7.94
N ARG A 114 7.44 2.45 -6.95
CA ARG A 114 7.43 3.35 -5.78
C ARG A 114 7.67 4.79 -6.20
N ASP A 115 8.62 5.04 -7.09
CA ASP A 115 8.95 6.38 -7.58
C ASP A 115 7.79 6.96 -8.43
N GLU A 116 7.16 6.14 -9.29
CA GLU A 116 5.95 6.54 -10.05
C GLU A 116 4.78 6.90 -9.13
N PHE A 117 4.56 6.13 -8.06
CA PHE A 117 3.53 6.44 -7.07
C PHE A 117 3.80 7.74 -6.32
N VAL A 118 5.06 8.04 -5.99
CA VAL A 118 5.44 9.33 -5.40
C VAL A 118 5.11 10.48 -6.35
N MET A 119 5.44 10.35 -7.65
CA MET A 119 5.07 11.36 -8.65
C MET A 119 3.55 11.53 -8.77
N THR A 120 2.80 10.43 -8.76
CA THR A 120 1.33 10.44 -8.80
C THR A 120 0.73 11.21 -7.61
N LEU A 121 1.32 11.07 -6.42
CA LEU A 121 0.88 11.79 -5.21
C LEU A 121 1.15 13.30 -5.32
N GLU A 122 2.25 13.70 -5.95
CA GLU A 122 2.55 15.11 -6.25
C GLU A 122 1.50 15.71 -7.22
N GLU A 123 1.10 14.96 -8.24
CA GLU A 123 0.01 15.37 -9.15
C GLU A 123 -1.33 15.54 -8.41
N TYR A 124 -1.65 14.61 -7.50
CA TYR A 124 -2.87 14.69 -6.68
C TYR A 124 -2.86 15.91 -5.78
N ARG A 125 -1.71 16.27 -5.19
CA ARG A 125 -1.56 17.50 -4.40
C ARG A 125 -1.89 18.73 -5.24
N GLY A 126 -1.33 18.84 -6.44
CA GLY A 126 -1.64 19.92 -7.38
C GLY A 126 -3.12 19.98 -7.75
N ARG A 127 -3.77 18.82 -7.91
CA ARG A 127 -5.21 18.73 -8.16
C ARG A 127 -6.04 19.22 -6.98
N PHE A 128 -5.70 18.87 -5.75
CA PHE A 128 -6.45 19.33 -4.57
C PHE A 128 -6.39 20.84 -4.40
N ASP A 129 -5.24 21.46 -4.67
CA ASP A 129 -5.11 22.92 -4.69
C ASP A 129 -6.01 23.56 -5.76
N ALA A 130 -6.09 22.94 -6.95
CA ALA A 130 -6.95 23.41 -8.02
C ALA A 130 -8.44 23.25 -7.69
N GLU A 131 -8.85 22.12 -7.14
CA GLU A 131 -10.24 21.86 -6.75
C GLU A 131 -10.67 22.75 -5.57
N ALA A 132 -9.77 23.05 -4.62
CA ALA A 132 -10.00 24.02 -3.56
C ALA A 132 -10.21 25.44 -4.11
N ARG A 133 -9.44 25.86 -5.12
CA ARG A 133 -9.66 27.13 -5.82
C ARG A 133 -11.00 27.16 -6.53
N ARG A 134 -11.29 26.14 -7.35
CA ARG A 134 -12.54 25.98 -8.10
C ARG A 134 -13.75 26.04 -7.16
N LEU A 135 -13.73 25.32 -6.05
CA LEU A 135 -14.83 25.30 -5.08
C LEU A 135 -15.16 26.71 -4.56
N ARG A 136 -14.15 27.55 -4.28
CA ARG A 136 -14.37 28.93 -3.80
C ARG A 136 -15.12 29.78 -4.81
N GLU A 137 -14.87 29.59 -6.09
CA GLU A 137 -15.40 30.39 -7.20
C GLU A 137 -16.83 29.98 -7.63
N ILE A 138 -17.30 28.79 -7.22
CA ILE A 138 -18.66 28.34 -7.58
C ILE A 138 -19.72 29.28 -6.97
N PRO A 139 -20.61 29.88 -7.80
CA PRO A 139 -21.57 30.89 -7.36
C PRO A 139 -22.90 30.31 -6.86
N GLU A 140 -23.29 29.12 -7.31
CA GLU A 140 -24.64 28.58 -7.09
C GLU A 140 -24.62 27.21 -6.40
N LEU A 141 -25.65 26.95 -5.59
CA LEU A 141 -25.82 25.70 -4.86
C LEU A 141 -25.93 24.46 -5.76
N LYS A 142 -26.57 24.59 -6.93
CA LYS A 142 -26.69 23.48 -7.89
C LYS A 142 -25.31 23.01 -8.37
N ASP A 143 -24.39 23.95 -8.56
CA ASP A 143 -23.05 23.69 -9.08
C ASP A 143 -22.13 23.14 -7.98
N VAL A 144 -22.33 23.56 -6.72
CA VAL A 144 -21.67 22.96 -5.55
C VAL A 144 -22.07 21.48 -5.41
N LYS A 145 -23.35 21.16 -5.62
CA LYS A 145 -23.84 19.77 -5.59
C LYS A 145 -23.25 18.94 -6.73
N GLN A 146 -23.10 19.51 -7.92
CA GLN A 146 -22.44 18.81 -9.03
C GLN A 146 -20.95 18.60 -8.74
N PHE A 147 -20.24 19.62 -8.27
CA PHE A 147 -18.84 19.50 -7.85
C PHE A 147 -18.63 18.39 -6.81
N ALA A 148 -19.53 18.27 -5.82
CA ALA A 148 -19.46 17.21 -4.82
C ALA A 148 -19.56 15.81 -5.44
N LYS A 149 -20.42 15.63 -6.45
CA LYS A 149 -20.56 14.37 -7.18
C LYS A 149 -19.30 14.06 -8.00
N ASP A 150 -18.78 15.03 -8.72
CA ASP A 150 -17.57 14.87 -9.54
C ASP A 150 -16.36 14.50 -8.66
N LEU A 151 -16.21 15.17 -7.50
CA LEU A 151 -15.17 14.89 -6.53
C LEU A 151 -15.29 13.48 -5.96
N LEU A 152 -16.51 13.06 -5.60
CA LEU A 152 -16.77 11.70 -5.10
C LEU A 152 -16.46 10.65 -6.17
N GLU A 153 -16.92 10.86 -7.39
CA GLU A 153 -16.70 9.92 -8.50
C GLU A 153 -15.21 9.75 -8.77
N TRP A 154 -14.46 10.84 -8.87
CA TRP A 154 -13.01 10.75 -9.05
C TRP A 154 -12.33 10.07 -7.85
N ARG A 155 -12.79 10.36 -6.63
CA ARG A 155 -12.23 9.73 -5.43
C ARG A 155 -12.39 8.21 -5.47
N GLU A 156 -13.56 7.73 -5.85
CA GLU A 156 -13.87 6.30 -5.89
C GLU A 156 -13.22 5.58 -7.08
N LYS A 157 -13.11 6.24 -8.24
CA LYS A 157 -12.60 5.62 -9.47
C LYS A 157 -11.09 5.72 -9.64
N THR A 158 -10.45 6.74 -9.05
CA THR A 158 -9.03 7.05 -9.30
C THR A 158 -8.23 7.08 -8.01
N TYR A 159 -8.59 7.96 -7.08
CA TYR A 159 -7.77 8.23 -5.89
C TYR A 159 -7.68 7.05 -4.93
N ARG A 160 -8.83 6.52 -4.49
CA ARG A 160 -8.90 5.41 -3.53
C ARG A 160 -8.24 4.14 -4.09
N PRO A 161 -8.49 3.72 -5.34
CA PRO A 161 -7.78 2.58 -5.92
C PRO A 161 -6.26 2.78 -5.96
N ALA A 162 -5.77 3.96 -6.33
CA ALA A 162 -4.34 4.26 -6.33
C ALA A 162 -3.73 4.15 -4.93
N LEU A 163 -4.36 4.76 -3.91
CA LEU A 163 -3.92 4.63 -2.51
C LEU A 163 -3.89 3.19 -2.02
N GLN A 164 -4.84 2.35 -2.44
CA GLN A 164 -4.87 0.94 -2.08
C GLN A 164 -3.67 0.17 -2.68
N GLN A 165 -3.25 0.51 -3.90
CA GLN A 165 -2.05 -0.07 -4.50
C GLN A 165 -0.76 0.40 -3.81
N MET A 166 -0.66 1.69 -3.48
CA MET A 166 0.45 2.25 -2.72
C MET A 166 0.58 1.59 -1.34
N LEU A 167 -0.55 1.38 -0.65
CA LEU A 167 -0.59 0.67 0.62
C LEU A 167 -0.17 -0.80 0.48
N ALA A 168 -0.56 -1.47 -0.60
CA ALA A 168 -0.14 -2.84 -0.87
C ALA A 168 1.38 -2.92 -1.02
N LEU A 169 1.97 -2.04 -1.83
CA LEU A 169 3.42 -1.95 -2.02
C LEU A 169 4.15 -1.77 -0.68
N SER A 170 3.75 -0.77 0.10
CA SER A 170 4.34 -0.50 1.43
C SER A 170 4.24 -1.73 2.34
N SER A 171 3.08 -2.39 2.38
CA SER A 171 2.86 -3.57 3.21
C SER A 171 3.74 -4.76 2.79
N ILE A 172 3.92 -4.98 1.47
CA ILE A 172 4.75 -6.06 0.92
C ILE A 172 6.23 -5.85 1.26
N VAL A 173 6.72 -4.62 1.08
CA VAL A 173 8.12 -4.25 1.34
C VAL A 173 8.43 -4.36 2.83
N HIS A 174 7.59 -3.76 3.70
CA HIS A 174 7.75 -3.88 5.15
C HIS A 174 7.57 -5.33 5.63
N GLY A 175 6.68 -6.11 5.01
CA GLY A 175 6.49 -7.52 5.29
C GLY A 175 7.77 -8.33 5.09
N LYS A 176 8.46 -8.11 3.96
CA LYS A 176 9.74 -8.76 3.63
C LYS A 176 10.84 -8.43 4.65
N GLU A 177 11.00 -7.15 5.01
CA GLU A 177 12.02 -6.75 5.99
C GLU A 177 11.70 -7.26 7.41
N SER A 178 10.42 -7.24 7.79
CA SER A 178 9.95 -7.78 9.07
C SER A 178 10.17 -9.30 9.16
N LEU A 179 9.94 -10.04 8.07
CA LEU A 179 10.22 -11.47 7.97
C LEU A 179 11.70 -11.79 8.17
N LYS A 180 12.60 -11.04 7.52
CA LYS A 180 14.05 -11.18 7.68
C LYS A 180 14.46 -10.97 9.13
N THR A 181 13.95 -9.93 9.76
CA THR A 181 14.25 -9.63 11.17
C THR A 181 13.72 -10.72 12.11
N ALA A 182 12.46 -11.14 11.93
CA ALA A 182 11.86 -12.18 12.75
C ALA A 182 12.54 -13.54 12.60
N SER A 183 12.96 -13.88 11.37
CA SER A 183 13.72 -15.10 11.07
C SER A 183 15.10 -15.11 11.73
N THR A 184 15.79 -13.96 11.71
CA THR A 184 17.05 -13.80 12.45
C THR A 184 16.82 -13.95 13.95
N ARG A 185 15.72 -13.39 14.47
CA ARG A 185 15.40 -13.45 15.90
C ARG A 185 15.11 -14.88 16.37
N ILE A 186 14.32 -15.67 15.63
CA ILE A 186 14.04 -17.06 16.03
C ILE A 186 15.31 -17.94 16.00
N GLN A 187 16.24 -17.67 15.08
CA GLN A 187 17.54 -18.34 15.08
C GLN A 187 18.36 -18.00 16.33
N LYS A 188 18.42 -16.71 16.71
CA LYS A 188 19.11 -16.26 17.94
C LYS A 188 18.48 -16.87 19.20
N ILE A 189 17.16 -16.93 19.28
CA ILE A 189 16.45 -17.56 20.40
C ILE A 189 16.82 -19.05 20.49
N ASN A 190 16.76 -19.77 19.37
CA ASN A 190 17.16 -21.19 19.33
C ASN A 190 18.61 -21.40 19.78
N ALA A 191 19.54 -20.56 19.33
CA ALA A 191 20.93 -20.62 19.75
C ALA A 191 21.08 -20.39 21.27
N ALA A 192 20.41 -19.37 21.81
CA ALA A 192 20.43 -19.09 23.25
C ALA A 192 19.87 -20.26 24.07
N LEU A 193 18.76 -20.87 23.65
CA LEU A 193 18.20 -22.03 24.36
C LEU A 193 19.13 -23.24 24.36
N ARG A 194 19.90 -23.45 23.28
CA ARG A 194 20.93 -24.51 23.25
C ARG A 194 22.04 -24.23 24.25
N THR A 195 22.56 -23.00 24.27
CA THR A 195 23.60 -22.58 25.22
C THR A 195 23.16 -22.74 26.67
N LEU A 196 21.88 -22.50 26.96
CA LEU A 196 21.30 -22.67 28.30
C LEU A 196 20.92 -24.13 28.64
N GLY A 197 21.13 -25.08 27.73
CA GLY A 197 20.69 -26.48 27.93
C GLY A 197 19.18 -26.68 27.93
N LEU A 198 18.42 -25.68 27.46
CA LEU A 198 16.94 -25.67 27.46
C LEU A 198 16.32 -26.17 26.16
N ALA A 199 17.14 -26.57 25.17
CA ALA A 199 16.66 -27.02 23.86
C ALA A 199 15.73 -28.24 23.92
N GLY A 200 15.85 -29.08 24.95
CA GLY A 200 14.98 -30.25 25.16
C GLY A 200 13.62 -29.94 25.82
N ASN A 201 13.40 -28.69 26.26
CA ASN A 201 12.15 -28.33 26.93
C ASN A 201 10.97 -28.35 25.94
N ARG A 202 9.98 -29.19 26.23
CA ARG A 202 8.82 -29.43 25.35
C ARG A 202 7.96 -28.18 25.12
N GLU A 203 7.75 -27.36 26.15
CA GLU A 203 6.93 -26.15 26.07
C GLU A 203 7.62 -25.10 25.17
N LEU A 204 8.91 -24.84 25.40
CA LEU A 204 9.72 -23.95 24.58
C LEU A 204 9.79 -24.41 23.12
N ARG A 205 9.99 -25.71 22.89
CA ARG A 205 10.00 -26.27 21.54
C ARG A 205 8.66 -26.06 20.82
N THR A 206 7.54 -26.29 21.50
CA THR A 206 6.20 -26.11 20.94
C THR A 206 5.94 -24.65 20.56
N LEU A 207 6.35 -23.69 21.39
CA LEU A 207 6.23 -22.26 21.08
C LEU A 207 7.07 -21.87 19.86
N LEU A 208 8.30 -22.37 19.77
CA LEU A 208 9.20 -22.09 18.64
C LEU A 208 8.74 -22.74 17.34
N GLU A 209 8.22 -23.96 17.38
CA GLU A 209 7.62 -24.62 16.20
C GLU A 209 6.41 -23.82 15.68
N LYS A 210 5.53 -23.34 16.58
CA LYS A 210 4.41 -22.47 16.20
C LYS A 210 4.89 -21.13 15.61
N ALA A 211 5.93 -20.53 16.20
CA ALA A 211 6.49 -19.28 15.70
C ALA A 211 7.10 -19.47 14.31
N ALA A 212 7.86 -20.56 14.11
CA ALA A 212 8.43 -20.91 12.81
C ALA A 212 7.34 -21.14 11.75
N LYS A 213 6.24 -21.82 12.11
CA LYS A 213 5.08 -21.98 11.23
C LYS A 213 4.48 -20.63 10.84
N ASN A 214 4.23 -19.75 11.81
CA ASN A 214 3.70 -18.42 11.53
C ASN A 214 4.60 -17.62 10.59
N LEU A 215 5.93 -17.68 10.76
CA LEU A 215 6.87 -17.01 9.85
C LEU A 215 6.85 -17.62 8.44
N LYS A 216 6.73 -18.94 8.32
CA LYS A 216 6.58 -19.60 7.02
C LYS A 216 5.27 -19.21 6.32
N ASP A 217 4.18 -19.20 7.06
CA ASP A 217 2.86 -18.79 6.53
C ASP A 217 2.89 -17.31 6.10
N ALA A 218 3.54 -16.44 6.88
CA ALA A 218 3.76 -15.04 6.54
C ALA A 218 4.57 -14.87 5.25
N ASP A 219 5.67 -15.61 5.09
CA ASP A 219 6.50 -15.57 3.89
C ASP A 219 5.72 -15.96 2.63
N ALA A 220 4.95 -17.04 2.70
CA ALA A 220 4.09 -17.49 1.60
C ALA A 220 3.00 -16.45 1.26
N LEU A 221 2.38 -15.81 2.26
CA LEU A 221 1.40 -14.76 2.05
C LEU A 221 2.04 -13.49 1.45
N ASN A 222 3.24 -13.11 1.89
CA ASN A 222 3.95 -11.96 1.35
C ASN A 222 4.33 -12.17 -0.11
N ALA A 223 4.82 -13.35 -0.46
CA ALA A 223 5.11 -13.73 -1.84
C ALA A 223 3.84 -13.70 -2.71
N LYS A 224 2.74 -14.28 -2.22
CA LYS A 224 1.45 -14.22 -2.93
C LYS A 224 0.95 -12.79 -3.14
N ALA A 225 1.10 -11.92 -2.14
CA ALA A 225 0.73 -10.52 -2.25
C ALA A 225 1.57 -9.79 -3.31
N LEU A 226 2.87 -10.08 -3.37
CA LEU A 226 3.77 -9.57 -4.40
C LEU A 226 3.36 -10.04 -5.80
N ASP A 227 3.06 -11.32 -5.98
CA ASP A 227 2.62 -11.86 -7.27
C ASP A 227 1.33 -11.19 -7.75
N LEU A 228 0.35 -11.04 -6.86
CA LEU A 228 -0.90 -10.35 -7.15
C LEU A 228 -0.68 -8.87 -7.47
N PHE A 229 0.22 -8.21 -6.73
CA PHE A 229 0.56 -6.81 -6.95
C PHE A 229 1.21 -6.60 -8.32
N LEU A 230 2.20 -7.41 -8.68
CA LEU A 230 2.89 -7.30 -9.96
C LEU A 230 1.97 -7.60 -11.15
N ALA A 231 1.01 -8.52 -10.99
CA ALA A 231 0.00 -8.79 -12.01
C ALA A 231 -0.94 -7.60 -12.28
N ILE A 232 -1.09 -6.69 -11.31
CA ILE A 232 -1.89 -5.46 -11.44
C ILE A 232 -1.02 -4.30 -11.93
N ALA A 233 0.15 -4.11 -11.33
CA ALA A 233 1.07 -3.01 -11.62
C ALA A 233 1.71 -3.13 -13.01
N ARG A 234 1.88 -4.35 -13.51
CA ARG A 234 2.32 -4.64 -14.87
C ARG A 234 1.18 -5.31 -15.63
N PRO A 235 0.32 -4.56 -16.37
CA PRO A 235 -0.51 -5.21 -17.36
C PRO A 235 0.43 -5.99 -18.29
N ALA A 236 0.16 -7.27 -18.49
CA ALA A 236 0.92 -8.08 -19.43
C ALA A 236 1.03 -7.31 -20.75
N PRO A 237 2.21 -7.29 -21.42
CA PRO A 237 2.30 -6.68 -22.72
C PRO A 237 1.17 -7.26 -23.57
N GLU A 238 0.28 -6.41 -24.07
CA GLU A 238 -0.77 -6.85 -24.98
C GLU A 238 -0.07 -7.69 -26.05
N PRO A 239 -0.58 -8.90 -26.36
CA PRO A 239 0.01 -9.67 -27.44
C PRO A 239 0.05 -8.76 -28.65
N ALA A 240 1.25 -8.47 -29.13
CA ALA A 240 1.45 -7.60 -30.28
C ALA A 240 0.46 -8.04 -31.36
N SER A 241 -0.50 -7.18 -31.66
CA SER A 241 -1.40 -7.37 -32.79
C SER A 241 -0.52 -7.34 -34.02
N GLY A 242 -0.12 -8.52 -34.45
CA GLY A 242 1.02 -8.72 -35.32
C GLY A 242 1.39 -10.19 -35.40
N ALA A 243 0.39 -11.06 -35.60
CA ALA A 243 0.65 -12.35 -36.19
C ALA A 243 1.31 -12.09 -37.57
N PRO A 244 2.53 -12.57 -37.83
CA PRO A 244 3.11 -12.48 -39.16
C PRO A 244 2.34 -13.48 -40.02
N SER A 245 1.64 -12.99 -41.04
CA SER A 245 1.25 -13.82 -42.18
C SER A 245 2.51 -14.46 -42.74
N ALA A 246 2.56 -15.78 -42.70
CA ALA A 246 3.56 -16.56 -43.38
C ALA A 246 3.37 -16.38 -44.89
N ASP A 247 4.33 -15.72 -45.54
CA ASP A 247 4.70 -16.08 -46.91
C ASP A 247 6.09 -15.53 -47.30
N GLY A 248 6.92 -16.42 -47.86
CA GLY A 248 7.85 -16.08 -48.95
C GLY A 248 9.20 -15.42 -48.63
N ALA A 249 10.21 -16.26 -48.41
CA ALA A 249 11.64 -16.11 -48.73
C ALA A 249 12.13 -14.87 -49.53
N ASN A 250 13.15 -14.15 -49.01
CA ASN A 250 14.55 -14.26 -49.46
C ASN A 250 15.53 -13.32 -48.73
N ALA A 251 16.67 -13.90 -48.34
CA ALA A 251 18.04 -13.38 -48.23
C ALA A 251 18.40 -12.00 -47.61
N LEU A 252 19.16 -12.08 -46.50
CA LEU A 252 20.12 -11.12 -45.90
C LEU A 252 21.19 -10.56 -46.90
N PRO A 253 22.14 -9.69 -46.49
CA PRO A 253 22.10 -8.55 -45.54
C PRO A 253 22.91 -7.32 -46.04
N SER A 254 22.81 -6.17 -45.36
CA SER A 254 23.97 -5.41 -44.81
C SER A 254 23.62 -3.94 -44.49
N SER A 255 24.00 -3.54 -43.28
CA SER A 255 24.68 -2.31 -42.86
C SER A 255 24.36 -0.99 -43.58
N THR A 256 24.05 0.06 -42.81
CA THR A 256 24.95 1.22 -42.58
C THR A 256 24.25 2.28 -41.72
N SER A 257 25.00 2.75 -40.72
CA SER A 257 24.83 3.96 -39.90
C SER A 257 24.47 5.21 -40.72
N THR A 258 23.78 6.20 -40.13
CA THR A 258 24.28 7.58 -39.92
C THR A 258 23.14 8.55 -39.59
N ALA A 259 23.19 9.03 -38.35
CA ALA A 259 23.14 10.43 -37.93
C ALA A 259 22.24 11.46 -38.66
N GLU A 260 21.40 12.06 -37.84
CA GLU A 260 21.37 13.51 -37.53
C GLU A 260 20.64 14.52 -38.44
N SER A 261 19.92 15.37 -37.70
CA SER A 261 19.65 16.79 -37.95
C SER A 261 18.48 17.18 -38.85
N ALA A 262 17.42 17.59 -38.15
CA ALA A 262 16.90 18.95 -38.15
C ALA A 262 16.41 19.53 -39.49
N SER A 263 15.13 19.90 -39.55
CA SER A 263 14.69 21.24 -39.14
C SER A 263 13.37 21.66 -39.80
N VAL A 264 12.74 22.62 -39.11
CA VAL A 264 11.79 23.66 -39.54
C VAL A 264 10.34 23.35 -39.97
N SER A 265 9.46 23.88 -39.11
CA SER A 265 8.44 24.90 -39.41
C SER A 265 7.05 24.52 -39.94
N ALA A 266 6.10 24.91 -39.09
CA ALA A 266 4.97 25.80 -39.38
C ALA A 266 3.66 25.20 -39.92
N SER A 267 2.72 25.12 -38.97
CA SER A 267 1.37 25.71 -38.99
C SER A 267 0.22 25.03 -39.74
N GLU A 268 -0.77 24.68 -38.92
CA GLU A 268 -2.24 24.86 -39.05
C GLU A 268 -2.90 24.65 -40.42
N SER A 269 -3.85 23.69 -40.48
CA SER A 269 -5.28 24.00 -40.69
C SER A 269 -6.16 22.74 -40.68
N VAL A 270 -7.00 22.64 -39.65
CA VAL A 270 -8.48 22.46 -39.67
C VAL A 270 -9.17 21.52 -40.70
N LEU A 271 -10.13 20.76 -40.14
CA LEU A 271 -11.39 20.19 -40.67
C LEU A 271 -11.44 18.72 -41.16
N MET A 272 -12.28 17.97 -40.42
CA MET A 272 -12.90 16.65 -40.69
C MET A 272 -13.58 16.55 -42.07
N PRO A 273 -13.85 15.34 -42.59
CA PRO A 273 -15.17 14.73 -42.35
C PRO A 273 -15.18 13.20 -42.15
N SER A 274 -16.07 12.79 -41.22
CA SER A 274 -16.99 11.64 -41.23
C SER A 274 -16.75 10.48 -42.20
N LEU A 275 -16.79 9.24 -41.69
CA LEU A 275 -17.57 8.15 -42.30
C LEU A 275 -17.91 7.09 -41.24
N SER A 276 -19.22 6.98 -40.95
CA SER A 276 -19.83 5.88 -40.23
C SER A 276 -19.66 4.56 -40.99
N ALA A 277 -19.28 3.50 -40.28
CA ALA A 277 -19.53 2.13 -40.71
C ALA A 277 -20.03 1.33 -39.50
N THR A 278 -21.36 1.22 -39.43
CA THR A 278 -22.07 0.20 -38.67
C THR A 278 -21.66 -1.16 -39.22
N SER A 279 -21.21 -2.06 -38.36
CA SER A 279 -21.19 -3.49 -38.67
C SER A 279 -21.66 -4.24 -37.43
N THR A 280 -22.89 -4.69 -37.55
CA THR A 280 -23.57 -5.63 -36.67
C THR A 280 -22.93 -6.98 -36.88
N ASP A 281 -22.37 -7.59 -35.85
CA ASP A 281 -22.18 -9.05 -35.83
C ASP A 281 -22.62 -9.65 -34.50
N THR A 282 -23.77 -10.31 -34.62
CA THR A 282 -24.35 -11.42 -33.87
C THR A 282 -23.49 -12.01 -32.75
N ALA A 283 -23.98 -11.86 -31.53
CA ALA A 283 -23.46 -12.51 -30.34
C ALA A 283 -23.75 -14.03 -30.34
N ALA A 284 -22.71 -14.83 -30.08
CA ALA A 284 -22.83 -16.17 -29.50
C ALA A 284 -22.61 -16.07 -27.98
N PRO A 285 -23.38 -16.78 -27.15
CA PRO A 285 -23.36 -16.58 -25.70
C PRO A 285 -22.10 -17.21 -25.10
N ALA A 286 -21.15 -16.37 -24.67
CA ALA A 286 -20.08 -16.79 -23.79
C ALA A 286 -20.68 -17.09 -22.41
N THR A 287 -20.63 -18.36 -22.01
CA THR A 287 -20.82 -18.82 -20.64
C THR A 287 -19.95 -17.99 -19.70
N THR A 288 -20.57 -17.10 -18.94
CA THR A 288 -19.94 -16.36 -17.84
C THR A 288 -19.64 -17.32 -16.70
N GLU A 289 -18.45 -17.92 -16.75
CA GLU A 289 -17.83 -18.50 -15.57
C GLU A 289 -17.61 -17.35 -14.57
N LYS A 290 -18.39 -17.34 -13.49
CA LYS A 290 -18.30 -16.35 -12.42
C LYS A 290 -16.98 -16.58 -11.67
N LYS A 291 -15.89 -16.03 -12.21
CA LYS A 291 -14.57 -15.99 -11.58
C LYS A 291 -14.72 -15.24 -10.26
N GLU A 292 -14.57 -15.96 -9.15
CA GLU A 292 -14.57 -15.38 -7.81
C GLU A 292 -13.53 -14.25 -7.76
N PRO A 293 -13.86 -13.07 -7.19
CA PRO A 293 -12.92 -11.95 -7.16
C PRO A 293 -11.65 -12.37 -6.44
N LEU A 294 -10.50 -12.24 -7.11
CA LEU A 294 -9.21 -12.46 -6.48
C LEU A 294 -9.06 -11.51 -5.28
N PRO A 295 -8.48 -11.95 -4.15
CA PRO A 295 -8.28 -11.10 -2.98
C PRO A 295 -7.34 -9.94 -3.33
N ALA A 296 -7.61 -8.75 -2.77
CA ALA A 296 -6.76 -7.58 -2.98
C ALA A 296 -5.34 -7.83 -2.43
N PRO A 297 -4.27 -7.43 -3.14
CA PRO A 297 -2.89 -7.62 -2.68
C PRO A 297 -2.63 -7.04 -1.28
N SER A 298 -3.24 -5.88 -0.98
CA SER A 298 -3.12 -5.21 0.32
C SER A 298 -3.68 -6.04 1.48
N ASP A 299 -4.77 -6.78 1.27
CA ASP A 299 -5.37 -7.61 2.32
C ASP A 299 -4.52 -8.86 2.59
N VAL A 300 -3.95 -9.46 1.53
CA VAL A 300 -3.03 -10.59 1.66
C VAL A 300 -1.73 -10.17 2.36
N ALA A 301 -1.20 -8.98 2.04
CA ALA A 301 -0.02 -8.42 2.69
C ALA A 301 -0.28 -8.11 4.19
N LYS A 302 -1.45 -7.57 4.53
CA LYS A 302 -1.87 -7.38 5.93
C LYS A 302 -1.92 -8.71 6.69
N GLU A 303 -2.46 -9.76 6.08
CA GLU A 303 -2.51 -11.08 6.71
C GLU A 303 -1.10 -11.60 7.00
N SER A 304 -0.14 -11.43 6.08
CA SER A 304 1.27 -11.73 6.31
C SER A 304 1.81 -11.01 7.56
N LEU A 305 1.60 -9.69 7.66
CA LEU A 305 2.05 -8.89 8.80
C LEU A 305 1.43 -9.36 10.13
N LEU A 306 0.16 -9.80 10.12
CA LEU A 306 -0.50 -10.38 11.29
C LEU A 306 0.17 -11.69 11.74
N LYS A 307 0.58 -12.56 10.81
CA LYS A 307 1.31 -13.79 11.11
C LYS A 307 2.69 -13.49 11.72
N ILE A 308 3.40 -12.48 11.22
CA ILE A 308 4.67 -12.02 11.82
C ILE A 308 4.43 -11.53 13.25
N ARG A 309 3.43 -10.68 13.48
CA ARG A 309 3.06 -10.21 14.83
C ARG A 309 2.76 -11.38 15.77
N ASP A 310 2.05 -12.40 15.31
CA ASP A 310 1.73 -13.56 16.13
C ASP A 310 2.98 -14.41 16.44
N ALA A 311 3.98 -14.46 15.55
CA ALA A 311 5.29 -15.03 15.87
C ALA A 311 6.02 -14.25 16.99
N TYR A 312 5.98 -12.92 16.97
CA TYR A 312 6.56 -12.10 18.04
C TYR A 312 5.88 -12.31 19.39
N ARG A 313 4.55 -12.51 19.42
CA ARG A 313 3.84 -12.89 20.66
C ARG A 313 4.39 -14.20 21.23
N LEU A 314 4.66 -15.19 20.37
CA LEU A 314 5.25 -16.45 20.79
C LEU A 314 6.70 -16.29 21.28
N PHE A 315 7.47 -15.37 20.70
CA PHE A 315 8.81 -15.04 21.22
C PHE A 315 8.75 -14.46 22.64
N SER A 316 7.78 -13.60 22.94
CA SER A 316 7.59 -13.09 24.30
C SER A 316 7.23 -14.22 25.27
N ASN A 317 6.33 -15.13 24.87
CA ASN A 317 5.97 -16.29 25.70
C ASN A 317 7.18 -17.20 25.96
N VAL A 318 8.10 -17.35 25.00
CA VAL A 318 9.37 -18.06 25.20
C VAL A 318 10.19 -17.40 26.30
N SER A 319 10.31 -16.07 26.29
CA SER A 319 11.01 -15.32 27.34
C SER A 319 10.39 -15.55 28.72
N ASP A 320 9.06 -15.56 28.82
CA ASP A 320 8.34 -15.79 30.08
C ASP A 320 8.58 -17.21 30.62
N VAL A 321 8.54 -18.22 29.74
CA VAL A 321 8.82 -19.61 30.11
C VAL A 321 10.28 -19.77 30.57
N VAL A 322 11.24 -19.22 29.84
CA VAL A 322 12.66 -19.24 30.26
C VAL A 322 12.83 -18.56 31.61
N GLY A 323 12.20 -17.40 31.81
CA GLY A 323 12.23 -16.68 33.07
C GLY A 323 11.63 -17.46 34.24
N ARG A 324 10.63 -18.32 34.00
CA ARG A 324 10.09 -19.24 35.02
C ARG A 324 11.03 -20.41 35.32
N ILE A 325 11.73 -20.93 34.32
CA ILE A 325 12.64 -22.08 34.49
C ILE A 325 13.91 -21.68 35.25
N LEU A 326 14.41 -20.46 35.05
CA LEU A 326 15.67 -19.98 35.61
C LEU A 326 15.54 -19.30 36.98
N ARG A 327 14.31 -19.14 37.51
CA ARG A 327 14.05 -18.64 38.87
C ARG A 327 14.00 -19.79 39.86
#